data_AF-A0A8S1LP89-F1
#
_entry.id   AF-A0A8S1LP89-F1
#
_cell.length_a   1.000
_cell.length_b   1.000
_cell.length_c   1.000
_cell.angle_alpha   90.00
_cell.angle_beta   90.00
_cell.angle_gamma   90.00
#
_symmetry.space_group_name_H-M   'P 1'
#
loop_
_entity.id
_entity.type
_entity.pdbx_description
1 polymer ?
#
loop_
_entity_poly.entity_id
_entity_poly.type
_entity_poly.pdbx_seq_one_letter_code
_entity_poly.pdbx_strand_id
1 'polypeptide(L)'
;MKFQTQAALEPKIWKIGTREYDIDCWNQMKMQNMKTKILITITQDYSIIYSKDGQILRIQQFSNYEEPEILTNLELIKHFKCQIQSRNDQEKFVRQTATWYGTPLQEVCGYFEGGLKQGIWSQTFKNYRSQAEIYEVGEYYNDVKNGQWKYIYKNKIIGGGKYNENQQKDGKWIDLSESFMDQSQVTYIGDYSNGKKVGRWDINWNWDEQNLQIGGGSYKDEQHSSTKIGMWIELVDNFRWDSQVIYKGEYKNGQKIGRWDIMYKRNDNFELIGGGQFDDKNGISIKIGRWIELSNFFSDYSQVTYEGFYKEGHKVGRWDNFLKFGGKNELIGGGQYVDDAEQNNIKIGMWIELWDEFKKDSQIIYKGEYKNGQKIGRWDILYRRNDRFRQIGGGQYDECLQEGLKKIGKWIELSEGFYDYSQVIQTGEYINGFKFGRWDVLYRQKMSDQFEQIGGGLYENDKEIGAIKVGKWIELSDEFKWDSQFIYTGEYKNANKVGIWDEMVRDRNNIEAGFQKMQIKYNIKTQKSKEIQYDN
;
A
#
# COMPACT_ATOMS: atom_id res chain seq x y z
N MET A 1 -24.68 36.90 37.59
CA MET A 1 -23.89 36.38 36.46
C MET A 1 -22.42 36.66 36.76
N LYS A 2 -21.61 35.62 37.01
CA LYS A 2 -20.15 35.78 37.10
C LYS A 2 -19.59 35.61 35.69
N PHE A 3 -19.05 36.69 35.12
CA PHE A 3 -18.26 36.59 33.89
C PHE A 3 -16.96 35.88 34.27
N GLN A 4 -16.76 34.65 33.78
CA GLN A 4 -15.45 34.02 33.77
C GLN A 4 -14.61 34.77 32.74
N THR A 5 -13.59 35.49 33.22
CA THR A 5 -12.53 36.03 32.37
C THR A 5 -11.78 34.87 31.71
N GLN A 6 -11.86 34.75 30.39
CA GLN A 6 -11.06 33.81 29.62
C GLN A 6 -9.58 34.13 29.87
N ALA A 7 -8.85 33.19 30.47
CA ALA A 7 -7.40 33.26 30.54
C ALA A 7 -6.85 33.26 29.11
N ALA A 8 -5.96 34.20 28.80
CA ALA A 8 -5.24 34.20 27.53
C ALA A 8 -4.47 32.88 27.43
N LEU A 9 -4.80 32.06 26.43
CA LEU A 9 -4.11 30.81 26.14
C LEU A 9 -2.65 31.12 25.83
N GLU A 10 -1.72 30.59 26.63
CA GLU A 10 -0.30 30.67 26.30
C GLU A 10 -0.05 29.99 24.94
N PRO A 11 0.76 30.60 24.05
CA PRO A 11 1.02 30.03 22.74
C PRO A 11 1.67 28.65 22.89
N LYS A 12 1.05 27.63 22.27
CA LYS A 12 1.56 26.26 22.22
C LYS A 12 2.90 26.28 21.47
N ILE A 13 4.02 26.14 22.17
CA ILE A 13 5.36 26.10 21.55
C ILE A 13 5.55 24.73 20.90
N TRP A 14 5.57 24.69 19.56
CA TRP A 14 5.83 23.47 18.81
C TRP A 14 7.29 23.03 18.94
N LYS A 15 7.49 21.71 19.07
CA LYS A 15 8.84 21.14 19.01
C LYS A 15 9.34 21.20 17.57
N ILE A 16 10.07 22.26 17.26
CA ILE A 16 10.89 22.37 16.05
C ILE A 16 11.76 21.12 15.94
N GLY A 17 11.81 20.55 14.75
CA GLY A 17 12.59 19.35 14.49
C GLY A 17 11.99 18.47 13.40
N THR A 18 12.71 17.40 13.08
CA THR A 18 12.34 16.40 12.09
C THR A 18 11.91 15.13 12.79
N ARG A 19 10.80 14.53 12.34
CA ARG A 19 10.34 13.23 12.81
C ARG A 19 9.89 12.37 11.63
N GLU A 20 10.06 11.07 11.78
CA GLU A 20 9.56 10.08 10.84
C GLU A 20 8.10 9.73 11.18
N TYR A 21 7.25 9.62 10.17
CA TYR A 21 5.85 9.22 10.29
C TYR A 21 5.50 8.15 9.26
N ASP A 22 4.72 7.16 9.69
CA ASP A 22 4.04 6.23 8.79
C ASP A 22 2.76 6.89 8.26
N ILE A 23 2.69 7.06 6.95
CA ILE A 23 1.54 7.64 6.26
C ILE A 23 0.94 6.62 5.29
N ASP A 24 -0.34 6.80 4.98
CA ASP A 24 -1.03 6.01 3.97
C ASP A 24 -0.58 6.41 2.56
N CYS A 25 -0.23 5.42 1.76
CA CYS A 25 -0.01 5.56 0.33
C CYS A 25 -0.79 4.48 -0.43
N TRP A 26 -1.41 4.86 -1.54
CA TRP A 26 -2.00 3.90 -2.44
C TRP A 26 -0.93 3.28 -3.31
N ASN A 27 -0.80 1.95 -3.26
CA ASN A 27 0.00 1.23 -4.23
C ASN A 27 -0.88 0.87 -5.41
N GLN A 28 -0.72 1.56 -6.54
CA GLN A 28 -1.51 1.30 -7.74
C GLN A 28 -1.26 -0.10 -8.32
N MET A 29 -0.04 -0.64 -8.22
CA MET A 29 0.27 -1.99 -8.72
C MET A 29 -0.39 -3.07 -7.87
N LYS A 30 -0.36 -2.90 -6.55
CA LYS A 30 -0.93 -3.84 -5.59
C LYS A 30 -2.42 -3.59 -5.33
N MET A 31 -2.95 -2.46 -5.79
CA MET A 31 -4.32 -2.02 -5.59
C MET A 31 -4.74 -2.10 -4.11
N GLN A 32 -3.86 -1.62 -3.22
CA GLN A 32 -4.07 -1.64 -1.78
C GLN A 32 -3.44 -0.42 -1.12
N ASN A 33 -3.99 -0.03 0.03
CA ASN A 33 -3.35 0.96 0.90
C ASN A 33 -2.13 0.29 1.56
N MET A 34 -1.01 0.99 1.55
CA MET A 34 0.21 0.61 2.24
C MET A 34 0.64 1.74 3.16
N LYS A 35 1.45 1.41 4.16
CA LYS A 35 2.17 2.42 4.93
C LYS A 35 3.50 2.71 4.24
N THR A 36 3.86 3.99 4.19
CA THR A 36 5.20 4.44 3.82
C THR A 36 5.69 5.43 4.85
N LYS A 37 7.00 5.41 5.09
CA LYS A 37 7.65 6.39 5.95
C LYS A 37 7.93 7.68 5.19
N ILE A 38 7.71 8.81 5.85
CA ILE A 38 8.15 10.13 5.41
C ILE A 38 8.77 10.90 6.58
N LEU A 39 9.63 11.86 6.26
CA LEU A 39 10.15 12.82 7.21
C LEU A 39 9.31 14.09 7.16
N ILE A 40 8.82 14.51 8.34
CA ILE A 40 8.10 15.76 8.53
C ILE A 40 8.97 16.67 9.40
N THR A 41 9.34 17.83 8.88
CA THR A 41 10.15 18.83 9.56
C THR A 41 9.32 20.07 9.84
N ILE A 42 9.24 20.46 11.11
CA ILE A 42 8.66 21.75 11.52
C ILE A 42 9.82 22.72 11.72
N THR A 43 9.81 23.81 10.96
CA THR A 43 10.88 24.82 10.94
C THR A 43 10.59 25.99 11.89
N GLN A 44 11.60 26.85 12.11
CA GLN A 44 11.48 28.04 12.97
C GLN A 44 10.56 29.12 12.38
N ASP A 45 10.42 29.16 11.07
CA ASP A 45 9.54 30.08 10.33
C ASP A 45 8.10 29.55 10.18
N TYR A 46 7.70 28.57 11.00
CA TYR A 46 6.35 27.99 10.97
C TYR A 46 6.00 27.40 9.60
N SER A 47 6.96 26.66 9.01
CA SER A 47 6.73 25.82 7.84
C SER A 47 6.75 24.34 8.23
N ILE A 48 5.88 23.53 7.62
CA ILE A 48 5.99 22.07 7.58
C ILE A 48 6.59 21.67 6.25
N ILE A 49 7.70 20.94 6.31
CA ILE A 49 8.34 20.30 5.16
C ILE A 49 8.05 18.80 5.21
N TYR A 50 7.39 18.29 4.18
CA TYR A 50 7.18 16.87 3.96
C TYR A 50 8.24 16.38 2.97
N SER A 51 8.99 15.34 3.33
CA SER A 51 10.02 14.77 2.46
C SER A 51 10.05 13.24 2.53
N LYS A 52 10.44 12.62 1.42
CA LYS A 52 10.61 11.18 1.31
C LYS A 52 11.86 10.90 0.47
N ASP A 53 12.74 10.03 0.98
CA ASP A 53 13.97 9.63 0.28
C ASP A 53 14.83 10.83 -0.17
N GLY A 54 14.91 11.86 0.68
CA GLY A 54 15.63 13.12 0.40
C GLY A 54 14.93 14.08 -0.58
N GLN A 55 13.80 13.69 -1.17
CA GLN A 55 12.99 14.56 -2.02
C GLN A 55 11.93 15.31 -1.21
N ILE A 56 11.89 16.64 -1.33
CA ILE A 56 10.80 17.45 -0.79
C ILE A 56 9.53 17.18 -1.59
N LEU A 57 8.47 16.76 -0.89
CA LEU A 57 7.15 16.52 -1.44
C LEU A 57 6.27 17.77 -1.36
N ARG A 58 6.35 18.50 -0.25
CA ARG A 58 5.55 19.70 0.03
C ARG A 58 6.21 20.58 1.07
N ILE A 59 6.02 21.89 0.92
CA ILE A 59 6.26 22.89 1.96
C ILE A 59 4.94 23.60 2.21
N GLN A 60 4.53 23.69 3.47
CA GLN A 60 3.31 24.38 3.88
C GLN A 60 3.64 25.39 4.98
N GLN A 61 3.38 26.66 4.71
CA GLN A 61 3.45 27.73 5.72
C GLN A 61 2.13 27.77 6.49
N PHE A 62 2.21 28.01 7.80
CA PHE A 62 1.06 28.24 8.65
C PHE A 62 1.26 29.50 9.50
N SER A 63 0.17 30.10 9.96
CA SER A 63 0.23 31.26 10.85
C SER A 63 0.60 30.84 12.27
N ASN A 64 1.20 31.72 13.05
CA ASN A 64 1.74 31.43 14.39
C ASN A 64 0.68 30.99 15.44
N TYR A 65 -0.60 30.88 15.07
CA TYR A 65 -1.71 30.70 16.00
C TYR A 65 -2.43 29.35 15.88
N GLU A 66 -2.11 28.51 14.89
CA GLU A 66 -2.82 27.22 14.67
C GLU A 66 -1.90 26.00 14.82
N GLU A 67 -2.45 24.92 15.39
CA GLU A 67 -1.82 23.59 15.34
C GLU A 67 -1.93 23.08 13.91
N PRO A 68 -0.80 22.92 13.19
CA PRO A 68 -0.90 22.57 11.79
C PRO A 68 -1.35 21.12 11.65
N GLU A 69 -2.35 20.90 10.81
CA GLU A 69 -2.85 19.56 10.50
C GLU A 69 -1.77 18.76 9.79
N ILE A 70 -1.28 17.70 10.44
CA ILE A 70 -0.34 16.75 9.83
C ILE A 70 -1.13 15.88 8.86
N LEU A 71 -0.85 16.03 7.57
CA LEU A 71 -1.43 15.18 6.54
C LEU A 71 -0.83 13.77 6.62
N THR A 72 -1.69 12.77 6.73
CA THR A 72 -1.30 11.35 6.89
C THR A 72 -1.53 10.52 5.63
N ASN A 73 -1.82 11.17 4.49
CA ASN A 73 -2.01 10.53 3.19
C ASN A 73 -1.07 11.15 2.14
N LEU A 74 -0.35 10.32 1.40
CA LEU A 74 0.67 10.78 0.44
C LEU A 74 0.08 11.58 -0.73
N GLU A 75 -1.12 11.23 -1.22
CA GLU A 75 -1.76 12.01 -2.29
C GLU A 75 -2.23 13.37 -1.77
N LEU A 76 -2.79 13.42 -0.55
CA LEU A 76 -3.11 14.69 0.12
C LEU A 76 -1.88 15.58 0.24
N ILE A 77 -0.75 15.03 0.70
CA ILE A 77 0.51 15.78 0.81
C ILE A 77 0.90 16.37 -0.55
N LYS A 78 0.82 15.60 -1.63
CA LYS A 78 1.28 16.04 -2.96
C LYS A 78 0.33 17.04 -3.65
N HIS A 79 -0.97 16.86 -3.51
CA HIS A 79 -1.94 17.46 -4.43
C HIS A 79 -2.96 18.37 -3.76
N PHE A 80 -3.21 18.22 -2.46
CA PHE A 80 -4.14 19.07 -1.73
C PHE A 80 -3.47 20.40 -1.40
N LYS A 81 -4.05 21.53 -1.79
CA LYS A 81 -3.60 22.85 -1.33
C LYS A 81 -4.78 23.57 -0.71
N CYS A 82 -4.55 24.10 0.48
CA CYS A 82 -5.54 24.88 1.19
C CYS A 82 -5.08 26.34 1.26
N GLN A 83 -5.93 27.25 0.81
CA GLN A 83 -5.69 28.68 0.87
C GLN A 83 -6.70 29.32 1.81
N ILE A 84 -6.19 30.12 2.72
CA ILE A 84 -6.98 30.94 3.62
C ILE A 84 -7.16 32.32 2.94
N GLN A 85 -8.39 32.70 2.66
CA GLN A 85 -8.75 34.03 2.18
C GLN A 85 -9.24 34.85 3.36
N SER A 86 -8.41 35.79 3.84
CA SER A 86 -8.85 36.82 4.80
C SER A 86 -9.68 37.86 4.07
N ARG A 87 -10.87 38.17 4.61
CA ARG A 87 -11.79 39.16 4.05
C ARG A 87 -11.70 40.44 4.88
N ASN A 88 -10.61 41.18 4.73
CA ASN A 88 -10.29 42.43 5.45
C ASN A 88 -9.99 42.24 6.95
N ASP A 89 -9.09 43.08 7.48
CA ASP A 89 -8.60 43.05 8.87
C ASP A 89 -9.67 43.25 9.96
N GLN A 90 -10.92 43.52 9.57
CA GLN A 90 -12.05 43.75 10.48
C GLN A 90 -13.10 42.61 10.49
N GLU A 91 -13.10 41.69 9.52
CA GLU A 91 -14.06 40.58 9.55
C GLU A 91 -13.51 39.41 10.39
N LYS A 92 -14.31 38.97 11.35
CA LYS A 92 -14.05 37.79 12.18
C LYS A 92 -14.07 36.46 11.41
N PHE A 93 -14.27 36.49 10.09
CA PHE A 93 -14.54 35.32 9.27
C PHE A 93 -13.42 35.07 8.27
N VAL A 94 -12.80 33.91 8.40
CA VAL A 94 -11.77 33.44 7.48
C VAL A 94 -12.37 32.36 6.58
N ARG A 95 -12.42 32.59 5.27
CA ARG A 95 -12.89 31.58 4.32
C ARG A 95 -11.72 30.74 3.85
N GLN A 96 -11.88 29.42 3.95
CA GLN A 96 -10.91 28.47 3.41
C GLN A 96 -11.38 28.00 2.02
N THR A 97 -10.47 27.98 1.06
CA THR A 97 -10.66 27.31 -0.24
C THR A 97 -9.62 26.21 -0.39
N ALA A 98 -10.03 25.06 -0.91
CA ALA A 98 -9.11 23.98 -1.20
C ALA A 98 -9.04 23.70 -2.69
N THR A 99 -7.88 23.22 -3.15
CA THR A 99 -7.68 22.75 -4.52
C THR A 99 -7.06 21.35 -4.50
N TRP A 100 -7.44 20.55 -5.49
CA TRP A 100 -6.92 19.21 -5.75
C TRP A 100 -6.40 19.17 -7.18
N TYR A 101 -5.11 18.87 -7.37
CA TYR A 101 -4.42 19.05 -8.66
C TYR A 101 -4.59 20.46 -9.27
N GLY A 102 -4.76 21.48 -8.42
CA GLY A 102 -5.02 22.86 -8.84
C GLY A 102 -6.48 23.16 -9.19
N THR A 103 -7.36 22.16 -9.26
CA THR A 103 -8.80 22.36 -9.46
C THR A 103 -9.47 22.71 -8.12
N PRO A 104 -10.24 23.81 -8.04
CA PRO A 104 -10.99 24.15 -6.83
C PRO A 104 -11.94 23.03 -6.41
N LEU A 105 -11.86 22.61 -5.14
CA LEU A 105 -12.83 21.73 -4.52
C LEU A 105 -14.05 22.59 -4.16
N GLN A 106 -15.12 22.47 -4.96
CA GLN A 106 -16.30 23.33 -4.84
C GLN A 106 -16.99 23.25 -3.47
N GLU A 107 -16.75 22.16 -2.73
CA GLU A 107 -17.44 21.88 -1.48
C GLU A 107 -16.57 22.10 -0.25
N VAL A 108 -15.25 22.27 -0.31
CA VAL A 108 -14.44 22.43 0.91
C VAL A 108 -14.48 23.87 1.39
N CYS A 109 -15.29 24.14 2.41
CA CYS A 109 -15.45 25.46 3.00
C CYS A 109 -15.91 25.40 4.46
N GLY A 110 -15.67 26.50 5.16
CA GLY A 110 -16.05 26.73 6.55
C GLY A 110 -15.59 28.13 6.96
N TYR A 111 -15.87 28.52 8.19
CA TYR A 111 -15.31 29.74 8.77
C TYR A 111 -14.76 29.49 10.17
N PHE A 112 -13.75 30.27 10.51
CA PHE A 112 -13.21 30.35 11.85
C PHE A 112 -13.81 31.55 12.58
N GLU A 113 -14.06 31.42 13.88
CA GLU A 113 -14.33 32.53 14.79
C GLU A 113 -13.42 32.39 16.01
N GLY A 114 -12.55 33.38 16.24
CA GLY A 114 -11.58 33.32 17.34
C GLY A 114 -10.52 32.22 17.17
N GLY A 115 -10.21 31.82 15.93
CA GLY A 115 -9.25 30.76 15.62
C GLY A 115 -9.83 29.34 15.73
N LEU A 116 -11.12 29.20 16.05
CA LEU A 116 -11.79 27.91 16.17
C LEU A 116 -12.79 27.72 15.03
N LYS A 117 -12.93 26.50 14.49
CA LYS A 117 -13.94 26.15 13.49
C LYS A 117 -15.36 26.36 14.03
N GLN A 118 -16.20 27.01 13.23
CA GLN A 118 -17.61 27.25 13.53
C GLN A 118 -18.51 26.98 12.32
N GLY A 119 -19.79 26.67 12.58
CA GLY A 119 -20.83 26.57 11.58
C GLY A 119 -20.68 25.34 10.68
N ILE A 120 -21.26 25.39 9.47
CA ILE A 120 -21.18 24.28 8.53
C ILE A 120 -19.80 24.21 7.90
N TRP A 121 -19.18 23.06 8.03
CA TRP A 121 -17.93 22.70 7.40
C TRP A 121 -18.12 21.57 6.42
N SER A 122 -17.31 21.61 5.40
CA SER A 122 -17.09 20.50 4.50
C SER A 122 -15.60 20.33 4.32
N GLN A 123 -15.12 19.11 4.59
CA GLN A 123 -13.71 18.77 4.61
C GLN A 123 -13.48 17.43 3.92
N THR A 124 -12.27 17.22 3.42
CA THR A 124 -11.85 15.96 2.80
C THR A 124 -11.86 14.83 3.82
N PHE A 125 -12.37 13.66 3.44
CA PHE A 125 -12.31 12.46 4.29
C PHE A 125 -10.86 12.01 4.50
N LYS A 126 -10.58 11.28 5.59
CA LYS A 126 -9.21 10.80 5.94
C LYS A 126 -8.52 10.03 4.80
N ASN A 127 -9.29 9.35 3.96
CA ASN A 127 -8.81 8.56 2.83
C ASN A 127 -9.12 9.23 1.48
N TYR A 128 -9.19 10.57 1.44
CA TYR A 128 -9.38 11.31 0.20
C TYR A 128 -8.23 11.03 -0.77
N ARG A 129 -8.59 10.61 -1.98
CA ARG A 129 -7.70 10.25 -3.08
C ARG A 129 -8.45 10.40 -4.39
N SER A 130 -7.72 10.41 -5.49
CA SER A 130 -8.27 10.56 -6.86
C SER A 130 -9.41 9.57 -7.20
N GLN A 131 -9.41 8.37 -6.62
CA GLN A 131 -10.42 7.32 -6.87
C GLN A 131 -11.56 7.26 -5.85
N ALA A 132 -11.59 8.17 -4.87
CA ALA A 132 -12.59 8.16 -3.81
C ALA A 132 -13.27 9.52 -3.63
N GLU A 133 -12.54 10.65 -3.73
CA GLU A 133 -13.08 12.02 -3.71
C GLU A 133 -14.24 12.23 -2.71
N ILE A 134 -14.06 11.77 -1.46
CA ILE A 134 -15.11 11.77 -0.43
C ILE A 134 -14.99 13.01 0.45
N TYR A 135 -16.10 13.70 0.67
CA TYR A 135 -16.20 14.81 1.61
C TYR A 135 -17.01 14.40 2.82
N GLU A 136 -16.71 15.00 3.97
CA GLU A 136 -17.58 14.99 5.13
C GLU A 136 -18.10 16.39 5.41
N VAL A 137 -19.42 16.50 5.57
CA VAL A 137 -20.13 17.77 5.78
C VAL A 137 -20.91 17.73 7.07
N GLY A 138 -20.72 18.71 7.94
CA GLY A 138 -21.43 18.81 9.21
C GLY A 138 -21.12 20.12 9.93
N GLU A 139 -21.64 20.27 11.15
CA GLU A 139 -21.48 21.50 11.92
C GLU A 139 -20.31 21.38 12.90
N TYR A 140 -19.48 22.42 12.99
CA TYR A 140 -18.54 22.63 14.09
C TYR A 140 -19.04 23.69 15.06
N TYR A 141 -18.73 23.51 16.33
CA TYR A 141 -18.89 24.53 17.37
C TYR A 141 -17.63 24.58 18.23
N ASN A 142 -16.82 25.62 18.13
CA ASN A 142 -15.53 25.73 18.83
C ASN A 142 -14.58 24.54 18.55
N ASP A 143 -14.32 24.21 17.28
CA ASP A 143 -13.51 23.05 16.84
C ASP A 143 -14.09 21.66 17.16
N VAL A 144 -15.31 21.62 17.68
CA VAL A 144 -16.01 20.37 18.01
C VAL A 144 -17.01 19.99 16.94
N LYS A 145 -16.93 18.76 16.40
CA LYS A 145 -17.97 18.20 15.53
C LYS A 145 -19.28 18.06 16.32
N ASN A 146 -20.33 18.70 15.83
CA ASN A 146 -21.65 18.72 16.46
C ASN A 146 -22.74 18.28 15.46
N GLY A 147 -23.83 17.70 15.98
CA GLY A 147 -25.02 17.42 15.21
C GLY A 147 -24.85 16.40 14.09
N GLN A 148 -25.55 16.62 12.97
CA GLN A 148 -25.59 15.70 11.83
C GLN A 148 -24.38 15.88 10.93
N TRP A 149 -23.75 14.77 10.57
CA TRP A 149 -22.62 14.69 9.66
C TRP A 149 -22.95 13.75 8.51
N LYS A 150 -22.57 14.13 7.30
CA LYS A 150 -22.87 13.42 6.05
C LYS A 150 -21.59 13.12 5.31
N TYR A 151 -21.51 11.95 4.69
CA TYR A 151 -20.48 11.63 3.72
C TYR A 151 -21.01 11.86 2.31
N ILE A 152 -20.31 12.67 1.52
CA ILE A 152 -20.67 13.01 0.15
C ILE A 152 -19.65 12.40 -0.80
N TYR A 153 -20.15 11.70 -1.82
CA TYR A 153 -19.35 11.11 -2.88
C TYR A 153 -20.10 11.25 -4.20
N LYS A 154 -19.44 11.82 -5.21
CA LYS A 154 -20.06 12.13 -6.53
C LYS A 154 -21.42 12.84 -6.37
N ASN A 155 -21.46 13.85 -5.50
CA ASN A 155 -22.66 14.65 -5.16
C ASN A 155 -23.83 13.85 -4.57
N LYS A 156 -23.62 12.61 -4.12
CA LYS A 156 -24.61 11.78 -3.43
C LYS A 156 -24.22 11.63 -1.96
N ILE A 157 -25.21 11.66 -1.06
CA ILE A 157 -25.01 11.31 0.35
C ILE A 157 -24.90 9.79 0.44
N ILE A 158 -23.73 9.29 0.85
CA ILE A 158 -23.44 7.85 0.93
C ILE A 158 -23.35 7.33 2.37
N GLY A 159 -23.37 8.22 3.36
CA GLY A 159 -23.36 7.84 4.76
C GLY A 159 -23.32 9.01 5.73
N GLY A 160 -22.91 8.74 6.96
CA GLY A 160 -22.87 9.72 8.05
C GLY A 160 -23.68 9.30 9.29
N GLY A 161 -23.91 10.24 10.20
CA GLY A 161 -24.66 10.03 11.43
C GLY A 161 -24.63 11.27 12.34
N LYS A 162 -24.94 11.10 13.63
CA LYS A 162 -25.03 12.21 14.59
C LYS A 162 -23.96 12.13 15.68
N TYR A 163 -23.34 13.26 16.01
CA TYR A 163 -22.54 13.41 17.22
C TYR A 163 -23.41 13.88 18.39
N ASN A 164 -23.15 13.35 19.58
CA ASN A 164 -23.77 13.79 20.84
C ASN A 164 -23.04 15.01 21.43
N GLU A 165 -23.54 15.51 22.55
CA GLU A 165 -22.98 16.68 23.28
C GLU A 165 -21.55 16.46 23.77
N ASN A 166 -21.15 15.19 23.93
CA ASN A 166 -19.80 14.78 24.30
C ASN A 166 -18.91 14.54 23.06
N GLN A 167 -19.31 15.00 21.88
CA GLN A 167 -18.52 14.91 20.63
C GLN A 167 -18.27 13.47 20.17
N GLN A 168 -19.13 12.56 20.61
CA GLN A 168 -19.03 11.14 20.31
C GLN A 168 -20.13 10.75 19.33
N LYS A 169 -19.81 9.83 18.41
CA LYS A 169 -20.82 9.23 17.53
C LYS A 169 -21.92 8.59 18.38
N ASP A 170 -23.18 8.86 18.05
CA ASP A 170 -24.33 8.34 18.77
C ASP A 170 -25.51 8.06 17.83
N GLY A 171 -26.29 7.01 18.13
CA GLY A 171 -27.40 6.56 17.31
C GLY A 171 -26.96 5.87 16.01
N LYS A 172 -27.81 5.92 14.98
CA LYS A 172 -27.54 5.26 13.70
C LYS A 172 -26.43 5.95 12.91
N TRP A 173 -25.50 5.14 12.40
CA TRP A 173 -24.41 5.57 11.54
C TRP A 173 -24.27 4.67 10.32
N ILE A 174 -23.77 5.28 9.24
CA ILE A 174 -23.29 4.60 8.04
C ILE A 174 -21.83 5.01 7.88
N ASP A 175 -20.91 4.15 8.35
CA ASP A 175 -19.46 4.35 8.18
C ASP A 175 -19.00 3.86 6.80
N LEU A 176 -17.93 4.46 6.28
CA LEU A 176 -17.29 4.01 5.04
C LEU A 176 -16.11 3.08 5.36
N SER A 177 -15.86 2.10 4.50
CA SER A 177 -14.64 1.29 4.55
C SER A 177 -13.38 2.14 4.35
N GLU A 178 -12.27 1.73 4.97
CA GLU A 178 -10.99 2.40 4.75
C GLU A 178 -10.52 2.26 3.31
N SER A 179 -10.92 1.19 2.64
CA SER A 179 -10.65 0.94 1.23
C SER A 179 -11.70 1.56 0.30
N PHE A 180 -12.60 2.43 0.80
CA PHE A 180 -13.66 3.03 -0.03
C PHE A 180 -13.08 3.71 -1.28
N MET A 181 -13.61 3.34 -2.44
CA MET A 181 -13.27 3.89 -3.75
C MET A 181 -14.35 3.49 -4.77
N ASP A 182 -14.26 4.01 -5.98
CA ASP A 182 -15.14 3.65 -7.12
C ASP A 182 -15.39 2.14 -7.24
N GLN A 183 -14.35 1.33 -7.04
CA GLN A 183 -14.37 -0.13 -7.17
C GLN A 183 -14.69 -0.89 -5.87
N SER A 184 -14.84 -0.19 -4.74
CA SER A 184 -15.08 -0.76 -3.41
C SER A 184 -15.95 0.18 -2.57
N GLN A 185 -17.24 0.29 -2.89
CA GLN A 185 -18.16 1.17 -2.14
C GLN A 185 -18.79 0.40 -0.97
N VAL A 186 -17.96 0.00 -0.02
CA VAL A 186 -18.40 -0.73 1.17
C VAL A 186 -18.76 0.23 2.30
N THR A 187 -19.93 0.02 2.91
CA THR A 187 -20.41 0.75 4.07
C THR A 187 -20.76 -0.18 5.23
N TYR A 188 -20.70 0.36 6.45
CA TYR A 188 -21.05 -0.33 7.69
C TYR A 188 -22.20 0.42 8.35
N ILE A 189 -23.34 -0.25 8.52
CA ILE A 189 -24.56 0.34 9.04
C ILE A 189 -24.85 -0.25 10.41
N GLY A 190 -25.00 0.60 11.42
CA GLY A 190 -25.33 0.15 12.77
C GLY A 190 -25.50 1.30 13.74
N ASP A 191 -25.59 0.98 15.02
CA ASP A 191 -25.76 1.96 16.08
C ASP A 191 -24.45 2.18 16.84
N TYR A 192 -24.22 3.45 17.17
CA TYR A 192 -23.24 3.90 18.13
C TYR A 192 -23.91 4.29 19.45
N SER A 193 -23.20 4.07 20.55
CA SER A 193 -23.49 4.68 21.85
C SER A 193 -22.21 5.25 22.42
N ASN A 194 -22.18 6.56 22.69
CA ASN A 194 -21.01 7.24 23.27
C ASN A 194 -19.69 6.93 22.53
N GLY A 195 -19.74 6.93 21.19
CA GLY A 195 -18.57 6.75 20.34
C GLY A 195 -18.18 5.29 20.11
N LYS A 196 -18.93 4.34 20.67
CA LYS A 196 -18.71 2.90 20.53
C LYS A 196 -19.79 2.24 19.68
N LYS A 197 -19.39 1.32 18.81
CA LYS A 197 -20.31 0.43 18.09
C LYS A 197 -21.03 -0.49 19.06
N VAL A 198 -22.36 -0.58 18.94
CA VAL A 198 -23.22 -1.45 19.75
C VAL A 198 -24.22 -2.19 18.86
N GLY A 199 -24.74 -3.33 19.32
CA GLY A 199 -25.81 -4.04 18.65
C GLY A 199 -25.41 -4.63 17.30
N ARG A 200 -26.38 -4.77 16.39
CA ARG A 200 -26.18 -5.33 15.05
C ARG A 200 -25.52 -4.30 14.13
N TRP A 201 -24.52 -4.75 13.39
CA TRP A 201 -23.83 -3.99 12.35
C TRP A 201 -23.86 -4.78 11.05
N ASP A 202 -24.42 -4.18 10.00
CA ASP A 202 -24.51 -4.77 8.67
C ASP A 202 -23.43 -4.19 7.77
N ILE A 203 -22.88 -5.04 6.90
CA ILE A 203 -21.90 -4.63 5.90
C ILE A 203 -22.59 -4.64 4.55
N ASN A 204 -22.63 -3.49 3.93
CA ASN A 204 -23.28 -3.26 2.65
C ASN A 204 -22.25 -2.95 1.58
N TRP A 205 -22.47 -3.43 0.37
CA TRP A 205 -21.67 -3.10 -0.80
C TRP A 205 -22.58 -2.52 -1.86
N ASN A 206 -22.29 -1.28 -2.26
CA ASN A 206 -23.00 -0.60 -3.33
C ASN A 206 -22.24 -0.81 -4.65
N TRP A 207 -22.79 -1.62 -5.54
CA TRP A 207 -22.24 -1.82 -6.87
C TRP A 207 -23.34 -1.63 -7.89
N ASP A 208 -23.09 -0.76 -8.89
CA ASP A 208 -24.07 -0.47 -9.94
C ASP A 208 -25.44 -0.03 -9.38
N GLU A 209 -25.42 0.83 -8.36
CA GLU A 209 -26.60 1.33 -7.63
C GLU A 209 -27.40 0.25 -6.87
N GLN A 210 -26.91 -0.99 -6.83
CA GLN A 210 -27.47 -2.06 -6.01
C GLN A 210 -26.80 -2.10 -4.66
N ASN A 211 -27.59 -1.94 -3.59
CA ASN A 211 -27.12 -2.03 -2.22
C ASN A 211 -27.29 -3.45 -1.70
N LEU A 212 -26.20 -4.25 -1.72
CA LEU A 212 -26.21 -5.64 -1.29
C LEU A 212 -25.66 -5.77 0.14
N GLN A 213 -26.43 -6.35 1.05
CA GLN A 213 -25.92 -6.76 2.35
C GLN A 213 -25.05 -8.01 2.18
N ILE A 214 -23.74 -7.86 2.39
CA ILE A 214 -22.74 -8.91 2.16
C ILE A 214 -22.10 -9.43 3.45
N GLY A 215 -22.39 -8.81 4.60
CA GLY A 215 -21.87 -9.28 5.86
C GLY A 215 -22.40 -8.55 7.08
N GLY A 216 -21.66 -8.64 8.18
CA GLY A 216 -22.04 -8.03 9.46
C GLY A 216 -21.98 -9.00 10.64
N GLY A 217 -22.31 -8.47 11.81
CA GLY A 217 -22.32 -9.20 13.08
C GLY A 217 -22.78 -8.31 14.22
N SER A 218 -22.52 -8.71 15.46
CA SER A 218 -22.98 -7.97 16.63
C SER A 218 -21.83 -7.53 17.54
N TYR A 219 -21.98 -6.34 18.11
CA TYR A 219 -21.14 -5.82 19.17
C TYR A 219 -21.88 -5.85 20.50
N LYS A 220 -21.15 -6.23 21.55
CA LYS A 220 -21.54 -6.05 22.93
C LYS A 220 -21.00 -4.71 23.43
N ASP A 221 -21.86 -3.96 24.11
CA ASP A 221 -21.43 -2.74 24.81
C ASP A 221 -20.68 -3.12 26.08
N GLU A 222 -19.41 -2.74 26.16
CA GLU A 222 -18.58 -2.87 27.35
C GLU A 222 -18.07 -1.48 27.75
N GLN A 223 -17.89 -1.26 29.06
CA GLN A 223 -17.61 0.06 29.65
C GLN A 223 -16.47 0.83 28.99
N HIS A 224 -15.54 0.16 28.29
CA HIS A 224 -14.42 0.79 27.60
C HIS A 224 -14.21 0.40 26.12
N SER A 225 -14.93 -0.56 25.55
CA SER A 225 -14.68 -1.01 24.16
C SER A 225 -15.90 -1.63 23.46
N SER A 226 -15.90 -1.59 22.13
CA SER A 226 -16.84 -2.35 21.29
C SER A 226 -16.32 -3.75 21.04
N THR A 227 -16.92 -4.74 21.69
CA THR A 227 -16.44 -6.13 21.65
C THR A 227 -17.31 -6.96 20.70
N LYS A 228 -16.71 -7.53 19.65
CA LYS A 228 -17.43 -8.42 18.71
C LYS A 228 -17.89 -9.69 19.42
N ILE A 229 -19.13 -10.11 19.14
CA ILE A 229 -19.75 -11.32 19.68
C ILE A 229 -20.58 -12.06 18.61
N GLY A 230 -20.74 -13.36 18.80
CA GLY A 230 -21.61 -14.22 17.99
C GLY A 230 -21.11 -14.40 16.56
N MET A 231 -22.04 -14.71 15.65
CA MET A 231 -21.70 -14.94 14.24
C MET A 231 -21.34 -13.63 13.52
N TRP A 232 -20.23 -13.68 12.79
CA TRP A 232 -19.74 -12.59 11.97
C TRP A 232 -19.47 -13.04 10.54
N ILE A 233 -19.74 -12.13 9.62
CA ILE A 233 -19.26 -12.18 8.24
C ILE A 233 -18.41 -10.93 8.02
N GLU A 234 -17.11 -11.11 7.82
CA GLU A 234 -16.13 -10.04 7.59
C GLU A 234 -15.69 -10.02 6.13
N LEU A 235 -15.21 -8.87 5.67
CA LEU A 235 -14.62 -8.76 4.33
C LEU A 235 -13.11 -8.90 4.41
N VAL A 236 -12.47 -9.28 3.30
CA VAL A 236 -11.02 -9.11 3.13
C VAL A 236 -10.65 -7.63 3.00
N ASP A 237 -9.45 -7.24 3.43
CA ASP A 237 -8.98 -5.83 3.44
C ASP A 237 -9.07 -5.14 2.07
N ASN A 238 -8.90 -5.92 0.99
CA ASN A 238 -8.97 -5.47 -0.40
C ASN A 238 -10.28 -5.88 -1.10
N PHE A 239 -11.39 -5.98 -0.37
CA PHE A 239 -12.68 -6.34 -0.96
C PHE A 239 -13.07 -5.36 -2.09
N ARG A 240 -13.31 -5.89 -3.28
CA ARG A 240 -13.60 -5.11 -4.50
C ARG A 240 -14.32 -6.00 -5.52
N TRP A 241 -14.74 -5.42 -6.64
CA TRP A 241 -15.53 -6.15 -7.65
C TRP A 241 -14.85 -7.42 -8.20
N ASP A 242 -13.52 -7.46 -8.34
CA ASP A 242 -12.74 -8.64 -8.77
C ASP A 242 -12.13 -9.42 -7.60
N SER A 243 -12.47 -9.09 -6.35
CA SER A 243 -12.06 -9.85 -5.15
C SER A 243 -13.14 -9.77 -4.07
N GLN A 244 -14.18 -10.60 -4.25
CA GLN A 244 -15.35 -10.63 -3.37
C GLN A 244 -15.21 -11.77 -2.35
N VAL A 245 -14.23 -11.65 -1.45
CA VAL A 245 -13.94 -12.64 -0.41
C VAL A 245 -14.51 -12.21 0.94
N ILE A 246 -15.19 -13.13 1.62
CA ILE A 246 -15.68 -12.95 2.98
C ILE A 246 -15.22 -14.07 3.92
N TYR A 247 -15.07 -13.73 5.19
CA TYR A 247 -14.76 -14.65 6.28
C TYR A 247 -15.99 -14.82 7.16
N LYS A 248 -16.44 -16.07 7.37
CA LYS A 248 -17.60 -16.36 8.21
C LYS A 248 -17.19 -17.21 9.40
N GLY A 249 -17.52 -16.79 10.61
CA GLY A 249 -17.23 -17.55 11.82
C GLY A 249 -17.83 -16.91 13.06
N GLU A 250 -17.41 -17.39 14.23
CA GLU A 250 -17.91 -16.93 15.52
C GLU A 250 -16.86 -16.13 16.29
N TYR A 251 -17.34 -15.08 16.96
CA TYR A 251 -16.62 -14.31 17.95
C TYR A 251 -17.13 -14.57 19.37
N LYS A 252 -16.20 -14.69 20.32
CA LYS A 252 -16.45 -14.70 21.76
C LYS A 252 -15.52 -13.71 22.43
N ASN A 253 -16.07 -12.71 23.11
CA ASN A 253 -15.33 -11.64 23.78
C ASN A 253 -14.26 -10.98 22.88
N GLY A 254 -14.60 -10.70 21.63
CA GLY A 254 -13.69 -10.08 20.67
C GLY A 254 -12.66 -11.02 20.05
N GLN A 255 -12.64 -12.31 20.43
CA GLN A 255 -11.76 -13.33 19.88
C GLN A 255 -12.49 -14.25 18.90
N LYS A 256 -11.85 -14.60 17.79
CA LYS A 256 -12.32 -15.60 16.83
C LYS A 256 -12.23 -16.98 17.49
N ILE A 257 -13.31 -17.74 17.41
CA ILE A 257 -13.37 -19.11 17.94
C ILE A 257 -13.95 -20.08 16.91
N GLY A 258 -13.66 -21.36 17.09
CA GLY A 258 -14.27 -22.43 16.31
C GLY A 258 -13.94 -22.36 14.82
N ARG A 259 -14.87 -22.83 13.99
CA ARG A 259 -14.69 -22.89 12.54
C ARG A 259 -14.85 -21.50 11.91
N TRP A 260 -13.88 -21.13 11.08
CA TRP A 260 -13.91 -19.94 10.23
C TRP A 260 -13.78 -20.34 8.77
N ASP A 261 -14.82 -20.06 7.99
CA ASP A 261 -14.91 -20.35 6.57
C ASP A 261 -14.48 -19.15 5.74
N ILE A 262 -13.75 -19.41 4.65
CA ILE A 262 -13.42 -18.41 3.65
C ILE A 262 -14.31 -18.66 2.43
N MET A 263 -15.16 -17.70 2.11
CA MET A 263 -16.08 -17.80 0.99
C MET A 263 -15.75 -16.76 -0.08
N TYR A 264 -15.91 -17.12 -1.33
CA TYR A 264 -15.66 -16.24 -2.46
C TYR A 264 -16.85 -16.25 -3.42
N LYS A 265 -17.30 -15.06 -3.83
CA LYS A 265 -18.48 -14.91 -4.68
C LYS A 265 -18.13 -15.21 -6.14
N ARG A 266 -18.84 -16.17 -6.74
CA ARG A 266 -18.77 -16.55 -8.15
C ARG A 266 -20.20 -16.72 -8.68
N ASN A 267 -20.53 -16.06 -9.79
CA ASN A 267 -21.86 -16.12 -10.42
C ASN A 267 -22.99 -15.92 -9.39
N ASP A 268 -22.90 -14.84 -8.62
CA ASP A 268 -23.81 -14.45 -7.54
C ASP A 268 -23.89 -15.37 -6.30
N ASN A 269 -23.16 -16.47 -6.28
CA ASN A 269 -23.15 -17.41 -5.16
C ASN A 269 -21.80 -17.42 -4.45
N PHE A 270 -21.82 -17.54 -3.12
CA PHE A 270 -20.59 -17.71 -2.34
C PHE A 270 -20.19 -19.19 -2.29
N GLU A 271 -19.00 -19.50 -2.79
CA GLU A 271 -18.38 -20.82 -2.70
C GLU A 271 -17.41 -20.89 -1.52
N LEU A 272 -17.40 -21.99 -0.77
CA LEU A 272 -16.38 -22.27 0.23
C LEU A 272 -15.04 -22.57 -0.47
N ILE A 273 -14.03 -21.73 -0.25
CA ILE A 273 -12.70 -21.85 -0.86
C ILE A 273 -11.57 -22.07 0.14
N GLY A 274 -11.85 -21.94 1.44
CA GLY A 274 -10.84 -22.18 2.47
C GLY A 274 -11.36 -22.02 3.89
N GLY A 275 -10.45 -21.78 4.82
CA GLY A 275 -10.74 -21.62 6.24
C GLY A 275 -10.06 -22.65 7.13
N GLY A 276 -10.35 -22.57 8.42
CA GLY A 276 -9.75 -23.43 9.44
C GLY A 276 -10.40 -23.23 10.80
N GLN A 277 -9.71 -23.65 11.87
CA GLN A 277 -10.23 -23.56 13.23
C GLN A 277 -9.39 -22.62 14.09
N PHE A 278 -10.07 -21.84 14.93
CA PHE A 278 -9.49 -21.08 16.02
C PHE A 278 -9.79 -21.74 17.36
N ASP A 279 -8.79 -21.73 18.22
CA ASP A 279 -8.89 -22.01 19.65
C ASP A 279 -8.77 -20.71 20.43
N ASP A 280 -9.42 -20.65 21.60
CA ASP A 280 -9.32 -19.52 22.53
C ASP A 280 -8.42 -19.94 23.69
N LYS A 281 -7.14 -19.57 23.62
CA LYS A 281 -6.19 -19.78 24.72
C LYS A 281 -5.95 -18.46 25.44
N ASN A 282 -6.49 -18.35 26.65
CA ASN A 282 -6.33 -17.18 27.52
C ASN A 282 -6.82 -15.86 26.90
N GLY A 283 -7.92 -15.87 26.15
CA GLY A 283 -8.46 -14.67 25.51
C GLY A 283 -7.68 -14.25 24.27
N ILE A 284 -6.93 -15.17 23.66
CA ILE A 284 -6.20 -14.95 22.40
C ILE A 284 -6.68 -15.98 21.39
N SER A 285 -7.09 -15.51 20.21
CA SER A 285 -7.49 -16.34 19.07
C SER A 285 -6.26 -17.00 18.43
N ILE A 286 -6.17 -18.32 18.50
CA ILE A 286 -5.02 -19.07 17.98
C ILE A 286 -5.47 -20.03 16.90
N LYS A 287 -4.86 -19.96 15.71
CA LYS A 287 -5.14 -20.92 14.63
C LYS A 287 -4.65 -22.32 15.02
N ILE A 288 -5.48 -23.33 14.78
CA ILE A 288 -5.17 -24.73 15.02
C ILE A 288 -5.64 -25.62 13.87
N GLY A 289 -5.01 -26.79 13.73
CA GLY A 289 -5.43 -27.84 12.80
C GLY A 289 -5.18 -27.48 11.33
N ARG A 290 -5.95 -28.10 10.43
CA ARG A 290 -5.84 -27.87 8.99
C ARG A 290 -6.39 -26.49 8.62
N TRP A 291 -5.66 -25.77 7.79
CA TRP A 291 -6.04 -24.46 7.27
C TRP A 291 -5.83 -24.39 5.77
N ILE A 292 -6.74 -23.68 5.11
CA ILE A 292 -6.58 -23.20 3.75
C ILE A 292 -6.65 -21.67 3.81
N GLU A 293 -5.54 -21.01 3.47
CA GLU A 293 -5.40 -19.55 3.42
C GLU A 293 -5.43 -19.05 1.98
N LEU A 294 -5.64 -17.74 1.79
CA LEU A 294 -5.58 -17.11 0.48
C LEU A 294 -4.28 -16.34 0.30
N SER A 295 -3.83 -16.19 -0.94
CA SER A 295 -2.81 -15.19 -1.28
C SER A 295 -3.32 -13.77 -1.04
N ASN A 296 -2.41 -12.85 -0.71
CA ASN A 296 -2.71 -11.42 -0.58
C ASN A 296 -3.31 -10.81 -1.87
N PHE A 297 -3.05 -11.44 -3.01
CA PHE A 297 -3.55 -11.02 -4.33
C PHE A 297 -4.73 -11.86 -4.81
N PHE A 298 -5.41 -12.57 -3.91
CA PHE A 298 -6.56 -13.39 -4.28
C PHE A 298 -7.63 -12.55 -4.98
N SER A 299 -7.94 -12.92 -6.21
CA SER A 299 -8.88 -12.22 -7.09
C SER A 299 -9.38 -13.15 -8.20
N ASP A 300 -10.28 -12.66 -9.03
CA ASP A 300 -10.71 -13.31 -10.27
C ASP A 300 -9.52 -13.66 -11.19
N TYR A 301 -8.43 -12.90 -11.10
CA TYR A 301 -7.22 -13.06 -11.90
C TYR A 301 -6.12 -13.90 -11.22
N SER A 302 -6.22 -14.17 -9.92
CA SER A 302 -5.23 -14.96 -9.19
C SER A 302 -5.89 -15.68 -8.04
N GLN A 303 -6.26 -16.95 -8.23
CA GLN A 303 -6.93 -17.75 -7.20
C GLN A 303 -5.93 -18.71 -6.56
N VAL A 304 -4.98 -18.14 -5.81
CA VAL A 304 -3.96 -18.90 -5.09
C VAL A 304 -4.38 -19.15 -3.65
N THR A 305 -4.28 -20.41 -3.22
CA THR A 305 -4.50 -20.83 -1.83
C THR A 305 -3.29 -21.54 -1.25
N TYR A 306 -3.14 -21.46 0.07
CA TYR A 306 -2.08 -22.12 0.83
C TYR A 306 -2.72 -23.09 1.80
N GLU A 307 -2.38 -24.36 1.70
CA GLU A 307 -2.95 -25.41 2.53
C GLU A 307 -1.90 -26.03 3.42
N GLY A 308 -2.19 -26.19 4.71
CA GLY A 308 -1.31 -26.87 5.64
C GLY A 308 -1.89 -26.98 7.03
N PHE A 309 -1.01 -27.15 8.03
CA PHE A 309 -1.40 -27.31 9.42
C PHE A 309 -0.85 -26.20 10.31
N TYR A 310 -1.68 -25.81 11.26
CA TYR A 310 -1.34 -24.94 12.37
C TYR A 310 -1.29 -25.73 13.68
N LYS A 311 -0.29 -25.43 14.50
CA LYS A 311 -0.15 -25.88 15.88
C LYS A 311 0.19 -24.67 16.73
N GLU A 312 -0.69 -24.35 17.67
CA GLU A 312 -0.55 -23.20 18.57
C GLU A 312 -0.32 -21.86 17.86
N GLY A 313 -0.95 -21.66 16.69
CA GLY A 313 -0.83 -20.42 15.93
C GLY A 313 0.37 -20.38 14.99
N HIS A 314 1.18 -21.44 14.95
CA HIS A 314 2.34 -21.57 14.07
C HIS A 314 2.10 -22.59 12.97
N LYS A 315 2.58 -22.28 11.77
CA LYS A 315 2.61 -23.19 10.62
C LYS A 315 3.61 -24.30 10.90
N VAL A 316 3.16 -25.55 10.77
CA VAL A 316 3.99 -26.75 10.98
C VAL A 316 3.84 -27.71 9.81
N GLY A 317 4.87 -28.53 9.58
CA GLY A 317 4.83 -29.60 8.60
C GLY A 317 4.72 -29.12 7.14
N ARG A 318 4.11 -29.93 6.29
CA ARG A 318 3.96 -29.64 4.86
C ARG A 318 2.91 -28.55 4.63
N TRP A 319 3.28 -27.56 3.81
CA TRP A 319 2.38 -26.55 3.27
C TRP A 319 2.45 -26.57 1.75
N ASP A 320 1.29 -26.61 1.11
CA ASP A 320 1.14 -26.71 -0.34
C ASP A 320 0.46 -25.45 -0.91
N ASN A 321 0.94 -25.00 -2.08
CA ASN A 321 0.39 -23.83 -2.76
C ASN A 321 -0.42 -24.31 -3.97
N PHE A 322 -1.71 -23.98 -4.01
CA PHE A 322 -2.60 -24.36 -5.10
C PHE A 322 -3.06 -23.14 -5.90
N LEU A 323 -2.98 -23.23 -7.23
CA LEU A 323 -3.57 -22.27 -8.16
C LEU A 323 -4.83 -22.85 -8.78
N LYS A 324 -5.96 -22.15 -8.63
CA LYS A 324 -7.20 -22.52 -9.32
C LYS A 324 -7.23 -21.92 -10.72
N PHE A 325 -7.07 -22.76 -11.74
CA PHE A 325 -7.13 -22.37 -13.14
C PHE A 325 -8.07 -23.30 -13.92
N GLY A 326 -8.97 -22.74 -14.73
CA GLY A 326 -9.97 -23.54 -15.46
C GLY A 326 -10.86 -24.40 -14.56
N GLY A 327 -11.12 -23.96 -13.33
CA GLY A 327 -11.90 -24.70 -12.34
C GLY A 327 -11.15 -25.83 -11.61
N LYS A 328 -9.88 -26.10 -11.95
CA LYS A 328 -9.05 -27.12 -11.31
C LYS A 328 -8.01 -26.49 -10.41
N ASN A 329 -7.73 -27.12 -9.27
CA ASN A 329 -6.61 -26.74 -8.40
C ASN A 329 -5.34 -27.45 -8.87
N GLU A 330 -4.30 -26.69 -9.15
CA GLU A 330 -2.98 -27.15 -9.54
C GLU A 330 -1.98 -26.89 -8.42
N LEU A 331 -1.22 -27.91 -8.01
CA LEU A 331 -0.12 -27.74 -7.06
C LEU A 331 1.04 -27.01 -7.75
N ILE A 332 1.28 -25.77 -7.36
CA ILE A 332 2.30 -24.90 -7.97
C ILE A 332 3.49 -24.61 -7.04
N GLY A 333 3.41 -25.03 -5.79
CA GLY A 333 4.53 -24.86 -4.86
C GLY A 333 4.25 -25.36 -3.45
N GLY A 334 5.03 -24.87 -2.49
CA GLY A 334 4.97 -25.31 -1.11
C GLY A 334 6.33 -25.72 -0.53
N GLY A 335 6.33 -26.18 0.71
CA GLY A 335 7.52 -26.63 1.41
C GLY A 335 7.20 -27.13 2.82
N GLN A 336 8.22 -27.22 3.67
CA GLN A 336 8.07 -27.72 5.04
C GLN A 336 8.45 -26.68 6.08
N TYR A 337 7.66 -26.63 7.14
CA TYR A 337 7.97 -25.92 8.38
C TYR A 337 8.41 -26.90 9.46
N VAL A 338 9.29 -26.45 10.35
CA VAL A 338 9.67 -27.18 11.57
C VAL A 338 8.43 -27.37 12.45
N ASP A 339 8.24 -28.57 13.00
CA ASP A 339 7.25 -28.84 14.05
C ASP A 339 7.92 -28.72 15.43
N ASP A 340 8.30 -27.50 15.78
CA ASP A 340 8.87 -27.15 17.08
C ASP A 340 8.14 -25.91 17.61
N ALA A 341 7.56 -26.04 18.80
CA ALA A 341 6.76 -25.00 19.43
C ALA A 341 7.59 -23.76 19.80
N GLU A 342 8.92 -23.89 19.92
CA GLU A 342 9.81 -22.76 20.22
C GLU A 342 10.23 -22.00 18.95
N GLN A 343 10.07 -22.61 17.77
CA GLN A 343 10.58 -22.11 16.49
C GLN A 343 9.46 -21.74 15.52
N ASN A 344 8.89 -20.55 15.74
CA ASN A 344 7.72 -20.07 15.01
C ASN A 344 7.97 -19.94 13.50
N ASN A 345 7.24 -20.73 12.71
CA ASN A 345 7.18 -20.64 11.24
C ASN A 345 8.54 -20.77 10.53
N ILE A 346 9.48 -21.56 11.08
CA ILE A 346 10.79 -21.77 10.47
C ILE A 346 10.67 -22.71 9.26
N LYS A 347 11.01 -22.20 8.07
CA LYS A 347 11.07 -22.98 6.84
C LYS A 347 12.31 -23.88 6.80
N ILE A 348 12.15 -25.11 6.31
CA ILE A 348 13.21 -26.09 6.12
C ILE A 348 13.05 -26.87 4.81
N GLY A 349 14.16 -27.40 4.31
CA GLY A 349 14.22 -28.28 3.15
C GLY A 349 13.86 -27.57 1.84
N MET A 350 13.40 -28.33 0.86
CA MET A 350 13.05 -27.80 -0.46
C MET A 350 11.76 -26.99 -0.43
N TRP A 351 11.81 -25.79 -1.00
CA TRP A 351 10.70 -24.87 -1.15
C TRP A 351 10.48 -24.45 -2.59
N ILE A 352 9.21 -24.25 -2.92
CA ILE A 352 8.77 -23.51 -4.10
C ILE A 352 7.91 -22.36 -3.59
N GLU A 353 8.46 -21.15 -3.63
CA GLU A 353 7.79 -19.91 -3.23
C GLU A 353 7.16 -19.24 -4.44
N LEU A 354 6.06 -18.54 -4.20
CA LEU A 354 5.45 -17.69 -5.23
C LEU A 354 6.08 -16.32 -5.17
N TRP A 355 6.15 -15.65 -6.31
CA TRP A 355 6.50 -14.24 -6.34
C TRP A 355 5.44 -13.40 -5.63
N ASP A 356 5.87 -12.29 -5.01
CA ASP A 356 4.95 -11.41 -4.29
C ASP A 356 3.85 -10.92 -5.22
N GLU A 357 4.14 -10.61 -6.49
CA GLU A 357 3.13 -10.22 -7.47
C GLU A 357 2.63 -11.40 -8.31
N PHE A 358 2.50 -12.60 -7.73
CA PHE A 358 1.97 -13.76 -8.45
C PHE A 358 0.52 -13.51 -8.91
N LYS A 359 0.35 -13.39 -10.23
CA LYS A 359 -0.94 -13.14 -10.89
C LYS A 359 -0.99 -13.78 -12.27
N LYS A 360 -2.15 -13.75 -12.95
CA LYS A 360 -2.37 -14.40 -14.26
C LYS A 360 -1.25 -14.14 -15.28
N ASP A 361 -0.82 -12.89 -15.40
CA ASP A 361 0.18 -12.38 -16.33
C ASP A 361 1.60 -12.32 -15.71
N SER A 362 1.79 -12.81 -14.49
CA SER A 362 3.10 -12.95 -13.89
C SER A 362 3.16 -14.12 -12.91
N GLN A 363 3.24 -15.32 -13.47
CA GLN A 363 3.30 -16.57 -12.71
C GLN A 363 4.75 -16.96 -12.49
N ILE A 364 5.39 -16.35 -11.50
CA ILE A 364 6.79 -16.57 -11.14
C ILE A 364 6.89 -17.36 -9.84
N ILE A 365 7.76 -18.36 -9.83
CA ILE A 365 8.09 -19.12 -8.63
C ILE A 365 9.61 -19.12 -8.38
N TYR A 366 9.98 -19.22 -7.12
CA TYR A 366 11.35 -19.40 -6.66
C TYR A 366 11.51 -20.80 -6.09
N LYS A 367 12.47 -21.56 -6.59
CA LYS A 367 12.73 -22.92 -6.12
C LYS A 367 14.13 -23.00 -5.52
N GLY A 368 14.24 -23.50 -4.30
CA GLY A 368 15.52 -23.71 -3.63
C GLY A 368 15.37 -24.36 -2.27
N GLU A 369 16.43 -24.32 -1.47
CA GLU A 369 16.47 -24.95 -0.16
C GLU A 369 16.52 -23.92 0.97
N TYR A 370 15.81 -24.26 2.06
CA TYR A 370 15.85 -23.57 3.33
C TYR A 370 16.56 -24.40 4.39
N LYS A 371 17.35 -23.74 5.23
CA LYS A 371 17.92 -24.29 6.46
C LYS A 371 17.73 -23.27 7.58
N ASN A 372 17.02 -23.68 8.64
CA ASN A 372 16.71 -22.81 9.79
C ASN A 372 16.08 -21.46 9.38
N GLY A 373 15.14 -21.49 8.44
CA GLY A 373 14.45 -20.29 7.97
C GLY A 373 15.26 -19.40 7.04
N GLN A 374 16.49 -19.79 6.70
CA GLN A 374 17.36 -19.09 5.75
C GLN A 374 17.48 -19.83 4.42
N LYS A 375 17.43 -19.09 3.31
CA LYS A 375 17.71 -19.60 1.97
C LYS A 375 19.20 -19.95 1.87
N ILE A 376 19.48 -21.17 1.41
CA ILE A 376 20.85 -21.66 1.20
C ILE A 376 21.00 -22.20 -0.23
N GLY A 377 22.25 -22.30 -0.69
CA GLY A 377 22.59 -22.98 -1.94
C GLY A 377 21.96 -22.35 -3.19
N ARG A 378 21.65 -23.18 -4.19
CA ARG A 378 21.09 -22.74 -5.47
C ARG A 378 19.59 -22.41 -5.34
N TRP A 379 19.23 -21.22 -5.83
CA TRP A 379 17.84 -20.80 -6.00
C TRP A 379 17.56 -20.46 -7.44
N ASP A 380 16.55 -21.11 -8.03
CA ASP A 380 16.11 -20.92 -9.41
C ASP A 380 14.87 -20.03 -9.45
N ILE A 381 14.81 -19.13 -10.44
CA ILE A 381 13.63 -18.34 -10.76
C ILE A 381 12.98 -18.98 -11.97
N LEU A 382 11.74 -19.45 -11.82
CA LEU A 382 10.98 -20.03 -12.91
C LEU A 382 9.76 -19.18 -13.24
N TYR A 383 9.50 -18.99 -14.53
CA TYR A 383 8.34 -18.26 -15.04
C TYR A 383 7.48 -19.19 -15.89
N ARG A 384 6.17 -19.15 -15.68
CA ARG A 384 5.22 -19.99 -16.42
C ARG A 384 4.91 -19.38 -17.78
N ARG A 385 5.18 -20.14 -18.85
CA ARG A 385 4.82 -19.80 -20.22
C ARG A 385 4.22 -21.03 -20.89
N ASN A 386 3.06 -20.88 -21.54
CA ASN A 386 2.33 -21.99 -22.17
C ASN A 386 2.13 -23.18 -21.22
N ASP A 387 1.61 -22.89 -20.02
CA ASP A 387 1.33 -23.86 -18.94
C ASP A 387 2.54 -24.60 -18.38
N ARG A 388 3.77 -24.22 -18.73
CA ARG A 388 5.01 -24.84 -18.21
C ARG A 388 5.93 -23.80 -17.58
N PHE A 389 6.52 -24.15 -16.44
CA PHE A 389 7.57 -23.34 -15.82
C PHE A 389 8.90 -23.52 -16.56
N ARG A 390 9.53 -22.40 -16.92
CA ARG A 390 10.88 -22.37 -17.49
C ARG A 390 11.78 -21.57 -16.57
N GLN A 391 13.02 -22.03 -16.37
CA GLN A 391 14.01 -21.27 -15.64
C GLN A 391 14.38 -20.00 -16.43
N ILE A 392 14.30 -18.85 -15.78
CA ILE A 392 14.62 -17.54 -16.36
C ILE A 392 15.68 -16.79 -15.56
N GLY A 393 16.03 -17.28 -14.37
CA GLY A 393 17.05 -16.67 -13.54
C GLY A 393 17.39 -17.50 -12.30
N GLY A 394 17.94 -16.81 -11.29
CA GLY A 394 18.41 -17.44 -10.06
C GLY A 394 19.88 -17.16 -9.76
N GLY A 395 20.37 -17.75 -8.67
CA GLY A 395 21.74 -17.61 -8.20
C GLY A 395 22.00 -18.44 -6.96
N GLN A 396 23.09 -18.14 -6.24
CA GLN A 396 23.51 -18.89 -5.06
C GLN A 396 23.48 -18.03 -3.80
N TYR A 397 23.01 -18.62 -2.70
CA TYR A 397 23.16 -18.10 -1.35
C TYR A 397 24.33 -18.82 -0.65
N ASP A 398 25.06 -18.08 0.16
CA ASP A 398 26.13 -18.63 0.98
C ASP A 398 25.55 -19.53 2.09
N GLU A 399 26.10 -20.73 2.24
CA GLU A 399 25.68 -21.71 3.24
C GLU A 399 26.47 -21.59 4.55
N CYS A 400 27.61 -20.88 4.53
CA CYS A 400 28.60 -20.89 5.60
C CYS A 400 28.38 -19.85 6.71
N LEU A 401 27.40 -18.95 6.56
CA LEU A 401 27.31 -17.77 7.40
C LEU A 401 26.20 -17.86 8.44
N GLN A 402 26.56 -17.61 9.71
CA GLN A 402 25.61 -17.35 10.79
C GLN A 402 24.94 -15.96 10.65
N GLU A 403 25.48 -15.07 9.81
CA GLU A 403 25.10 -13.66 9.67
C GLU A 403 24.25 -13.35 8.43
N GLY A 404 23.08 -14.00 8.34
CA GLY A 404 22.02 -13.62 7.39
C GLY A 404 22.21 -14.05 5.93
N LEU A 405 21.19 -13.73 5.12
CA LEU A 405 21.09 -14.15 3.71
C LEU A 405 22.03 -13.38 2.80
N LYS A 406 23.19 -13.94 2.47
CA LYS A 406 24.13 -13.34 1.51
C LYS A 406 24.06 -14.04 0.15
N LYS A 407 23.63 -13.29 -0.86
CA LYS A 407 23.78 -13.69 -2.27
C LYS A 407 25.26 -13.70 -2.64
N ILE A 408 25.68 -14.71 -3.41
CA ILE A 408 27.05 -14.87 -3.91
C ILE A 408 27.07 -15.33 -5.38
N GLY A 409 28.16 -15.01 -6.07
CA GLY A 409 28.42 -15.46 -7.43
C GLY A 409 27.47 -14.84 -8.45
N LYS A 410 27.28 -15.53 -9.59
CA LYS A 410 26.42 -15.04 -10.68
C LYS A 410 24.94 -15.10 -10.31
N TRP A 411 24.24 -14.02 -10.59
CA TRP A 411 22.81 -13.88 -10.35
C TRP A 411 22.08 -13.31 -11.56
N ILE A 412 20.85 -13.78 -11.73
CA ILE A 412 19.86 -13.18 -12.60
C ILE A 412 18.66 -12.80 -11.74
N GLU A 413 18.30 -11.52 -11.74
CA GLU A 413 17.20 -10.93 -10.98
C GLU A 413 16.08 -10.45 -11.91
N LEU A 414 14.87 -10.36 -11.40
CA LEU A 414 13.72 -9.79 -12.10
C LEU A 414 13.58 -8.30 -11.75
N SER A 415 13.08 -7.50 -12.68
CA SER A 415 12.63 -6.13 -12.36
C SER A 415 11.36 -6.17 -11.50
N GLU A 416 11.10 -5.09 -10.74
CA GLU A 416 9.90 -4.94 -9.90
C GLU A 416 8.60 -5.02 -10.74
N GLY A 417 8.63 -4.57 -11.99
CA GLY A 417 7.53 -4.67 -12.94
C GLY A 417 7.64 -5.86 -13.90
N PHE A 418 8.12 -7.02 -13.47
CA PHE A 418 8.19 -8.20 -14.35
C PHE A 418 6.78 -8.79 -14.60
N TYR A 419 6.34 -8.83 -15.85
CA TYR A 419 5.12 -9.53 -16.27
C TYR A 419 5.17 -9.87 -17.75
N ASP A 420 4.13 -10.50 -18.28
CA ASP A 420 4.02 -10.96 -19.68
C ASP A 420 4.50 -9.94 -20.73
N TYR A 421 4.24 -8.63 -20.52
CA TYR A 421 4.58 -7.57 -21.46
C TYR A 421 5.81 -6.72 -21.06
N SER A 422 6.39 -6.97 -19.88
CA SER A 422 7.65 -6.34 -19.47
C SER A 422 8.54 -7.40 -18.82
N GLN A 423 9.29 -8.12 -19.66
CA GLN A 423 10.18 -9.18 -19.19
C GLN A 423 11.61 -8.63 -19.12
N VAL A 424 11.86 -7.83 -18.09
CA VAL A 424 13.18 -7.25 -17.81
C VAL A 424 13.87 -8.06 -16.72
N ILE A 425 15.10 -8.48 -16.98
CA ILE A 425 15.97 -9.11 -16.00
C ILE A 425 17.29 -8.35 -15.88
N GLN A 426 17.97 -8.53 -14.76
CA GLN A 426 19.31 -8.01 -14.54
C GLN A 426 20.26 -9.17 -14.27
N THR A 427 21.41 -9.20 -14.93
CA THR A 427 22.42 -10.24 -14.71
C THR A 427 23.73 -9.62 -14.27
N GLY A 428 24.37 -10.21 -13.27
CA GLY A 428 25.65 -9.75 -12.76
C GLY A 428 26.18 -10.65 -11.66
N GLU A 429 27.10 -10.14 -10.86
CA GLU A 429 27.74 -10.89 -9.78
C GLU A 429 27.45 -10.25 -8.42
N TYR A 430 27.31 -11.11 -7.41
CA TYR A 430 27.26 -10.76 -6.02
C TYR A 430 28.53 -11.19 -5.29
N ILE A 431 29.07 -10.31 -4.46
CA ILE A 431 30.14 -10.62 -3.51
C ILE A 431 29.68 -10.18 -2.12
N ASN A 432 29.61 -11.13 -1.18
CA ASN A 432 29.19 -10.89 0.21
C ASN A 432 27.82 -10.20 0.33
N GLY A 433 26.86 -10.55 -0.53
CA GLY A 433 25.51 -9.95 -0.53
C GLY A 433 25.38 -8.62 -1.26
N PHE A 434 26.48 -8.07 -1.80
CA PHE A 434 26.48 -6.81 -2.56
C PHE A 434 26.68 -7.03 -4.05
N LYS A 435 25.96 -6.27 -4.89
CA LYS A 435 26.16 -6.26 -6.35
C LYS A 435 27.56 -5.76 -6.66
N PHE A 436 28.30 -6.49 -7.49
CA PHE A 436 29.68 -6.19 -7.84
C PHE A 436 29.89 -6.27 -9.36
N GLY A 437 30.77 -5.41 -9.87
CA GLY A 437 31.21 -5.44 -11.25
C GLY A 437 30.11 -5.06 -12.24
N ARG A 438 30.18 -5.65 -13.44
CA ARG A 438 29.25 -5.35 -14.53
C ARG A 438 27.89 -6.03 -14.30
N TRP A 439 26.84 -5.22 -14.40
CA TRP A 439 25.45 -5.65 -14.36
C TRP A 439 24.77 -5.25 -15.67
N ASP A 440 24.32 -6.25 -16.43
CA ASP A 440 23.61 -6.03 -17.69
C ASP A 440 22.10 -6.07 -17.45
N VAL A 441 21.36 -5.14 -18.07
CA VAL A 441 19.90 -5.14 -18.09
C VAL A 441 19.46 -5.74 -19.40
N LEU A 442 18.72 -6.85 -19.31
CA LEU A 442 18.25 -7.60 -20.46
C LEU A 442 16.73 -7.52 -20.55
N TYR A 443 16.21 -7.44 -21.77
CA TYR A 443 14.78 -7.43 -22.05
C TYR A 443 14.44 -8.43 -23.14
N ARG A 444 13.28 -9.08 -23.01
CA ARG A 444 12.69 -9.84 -24.12
C ARG A 444 11.25 -9.43 -24.36
N GLN A 445 10.87 -9.41 -25.63
CA GLN A 445 9.48 -9.25 -26.02
C GLN A 445 8.70 -10.53 -25.71
N LYS A 446 7.38 -10.41 -25.47
CA LYS A 446 6.49 -11.52 -25.10
C LYS A 446 6.59 -12.76 -26.00
N MET A 447 6.81 -12.54 -27.30
CA MET A 447 6.90 -13.61 -28.30
C MET A 447 8.33 -14.13 -28.51
N SER A 448 9.36 -13.42 -28.04
CA SER A 448 10.75 -13.82 -28.19
C SER A 448 11.17 -14.81 -27.09
N ASP A 449 11.98 -15.80 -27.45
CA ASP A 449 12.67 -16.65 -26.49
C ASP A 449 14.02 -16.05 -26.04
N GLN A 450 14.54 -15.06 -26.77
CA GLN A 450 15.86 -14.47 -26.54
C GLN A 450 15.77 -13.14 -25.81
N PHE A 451 16.69 -12.94 -24.88
CA PHE A 451 16.92 -11.68 -24.19
C PHE A 451 17.95 -10.85 -24.94
N GLU A 452 17.69 -9.55 -25.04
CA GLU A 452 18.58 -8.55 -25.63
C GLU A 452 19.08 -7.62 -24.54
N GLN A 453 20.36 -7.26 -24.57
CA GLN A 453 20.89 -6.25 -23.66
C GLN A 453 20.37 -4.87 -24.05
N ILE A 454 19.65 -4.23 -23.14
CA ILE A 454 19.08 -2.89 -23.33
C ILE A 454 19.65 -1.85 -22.37
N GLY A 455 20.46 -2.28 -21.40
CA GLY A 455 21.15 -1.36 -20.50
C GLY A 455 22.12 -2.05 -19.56
N GLY A 456 22.40 -1.38 -18.43
CA GLY A 456 23.35 -1.84 -17.43
C GLY A 456 24.40 -0.81 -17.04
N GLY A 457 25.33 -1.24 -16.20
CA GLY A 457 26.44 -0.42 -15.73
C GLY A 457 27.35 -1.17 -14.76
N LEU A 458 28.17 -0.42 -14.02
CA LEU A 458 29.14 -0.97 -13.07
C LEU A 458 28.74 -0.66 -11.64
N TYR A 459 28.86 -1.67 -10.79
CA TYR A 459 28.83 -1.53 -9.33
C TYR A 459 30.24 -1.68 -8.76
N GLU A 460 30.55 -0.83 -7.79
CA GLU A 460 31.71 -0.97 -6.90
C GLU A 460 31.22 -1.18 -5.47
N ASN A 461 32.01 -1.89 -4.67
CA ASN A 461 31.72 -2.09 -3.26
C ASN A 461 32.44 -1.03 -2.43
N ASP A 462 31.67 -0.20 -1.75
CA ASP A 462 32.14 0.68 -0.70
C ASP A 462 31.97 -0.02 0.67
N LYS A 463 32.94 0.16 1.56
CA LYS A 463 32.95 -0.52 2.87
C LYS A 463 31.85 -0.03 3.81
N GLU A 464 31.42 1.22 3.68
CA GLU A 464 30.47 1.86 4.59
C GLU A 464 29.04 1.79 4.06
N ILE A 465 28.87 2.00 2.74
CA ILE A 465 27.54 2.14 2.12
C ILE A 465 27.12 0.95 1.25
N GLY A 466 28.01 -0.03 1.02
CA GLY A 466 27.72 -1.24 0.24
C GLY A 466 27.90 -1.04 -1.27
N ALA A 467 27.07 -1.69 -2.09
CA ALA A 467 27.15 -1.62 -3.55
C ALA A 467 26.70 -0.24 -4.06
N ILE A 468 27.60 0.47 -4.73
CA ILE A 468 27.32 1.76 -5.36
C ILE A 468 27.44 1.70 -6.88
N LYS A 469 26.51 2.37 -7.57
CA LYS A 469 26.61 2.57 -9.01
C LYS A 469 27.75 3.54 -9.33
N VAL A 470 28.57 3.20 -10.32
CA VAL A 470 29.68 4.02 -10.81
C VAL A 470 29.78 3.99 -12.33
N GLY A 471 30.40 5.02 -12.91
CA GLY A 471 30.69 5.09 -14.34
C GLY A 471 29.45 5.26 -15.20
N LYS A 472 29.53 4.82 -16.47
CA LYS A 472 28.42 4.96 -17.42
C LYS A 472 27.31 3.96 -17.12
N TRP A 473 26.08 4.45 -17.17
CA TRP A 473 24.87 3.67 -16.92
C TRP A 473 23.83 3.90 -18.00
N ILE A 474 23.12 2.83 -18.32
CA ILE A 474 21.87 2.86 -19.08
C ILE A 474 20.78 2.31 -18.16
N GLU A 475 19.88 3.19 -17.72
CA GLU A 475 18.76 2.88 -16.85
C GLU A 475 17.45 2.80 -17.62
N LEU A 476 16.49 2.05 -17.11
CA LEU A 476 15.13 2.04 -17.63
C LEU A 476 14.30 3.09 -16.89
N SER A 477 13.29 3.65 -17.54
CA SER A 477 12.29 4.44 -16.82
C SER A 477 11.50 3.58 -15.83
N ASP A 478 10.97 4.20 -14.78
CA ASP A 478 10.07 3.53 -13.84
C ASP A 478 8.80 3.02 -14.55
N GLU A 479 8.46 3.65 -15.67
CA GLU A 479 7.36 3.27 -16.56
C GLU A 479 7.80 2.35 -17.70
N PHE A 480 8.93 1.62 -17.58
CA PHE A 480 9.40 0.76 -18.65
C PHE A 480 8.47 -0.45 -18.85
N LYS A 481 7.75 -0.45 -19.98
CA LYS A 481 6.82 -1.49 -20.40
C LYS A 481 6.80 -1.61 -21.92
N TRP A 482 6.10 -2.62 -22.44
CA TRP A 482 5.95 -2.85 -23.88
C TRP A 482 5.64 -1.57 -24.68
N ASP A 483 4.72 -0.74 -24.18
CA ASP A 483 4.25 0.49 -24.81
C ASP A 483 4.98 1.76 -24.36
N SER A 484 6.04 1.65 -23.56
CA SER A 484 6.82 2.78 -23.05
C SER A 484 8.24 2.28 -22.75
N GLN A 485 9.13 2.36 -23.74
CA GLN A 485 10.50 1.82 -23.63
C GLN A 485 11.52 2.96 -23.58
N PHE A 486 11.38 3.81 -22.54
CA PHE A 486 12.32 4.89 -22.29
C PHE A 486 13.54 4.36 -21.52
N ILE A 487 14.72 4.74 -22.01
CA ILE A 487 15.98 4.50 -21.31
C ILE A 487 16.69 5.83 -21.07
N TYR A 488 17.52 5.84 -20.04
CA TYR A 488 18.31 6.99 -19.63
C TYR A 488 19.78 6.63 -19.65
N THR A 489 20.59 7.35 -20.41
CA THR A 489 22.03 7.11 -20.46
C THR A 489 22.79 8.26 -19.83
N GLY A 490 23.65 7.98 -18.86
CA GLY A 490 24.45 9.00 -18.19
C GLY A 490 25.54 8.40 -17.32
N GLU A 491 26.04 9.19 -16.38
CA GLU A 491 27.15 8.78 -15.51
C GLU A 491 26.78 8.86 -14.03
N TYR A 492 27.28 7.88 -13.27
CA TYR A 492 27.24 7.85 -11.82
C TYR A 492 28.63 8.10 -11.24
N LYS A 493 28.67 8.95 -10.20
CA LYS A 493 29.85 9.13 -9.34
C LYS A 493 29.42 9.05 -7.88
N ASN A 494 29.98 8.10 -7.14
CA ASN A 494 29.64 7.84 -5.73
C ASN A 494 28.12 7.73 -5.51
N ALA A 495 27.47 6.85 -6.27
CA ALA A 495 26.01 6.63 -6.26
C ALA A 495 25.13 7.84 -6.68
N ASN A 496 25.72 8.98 -7.06
CA ASN A 496 24.98 10.15 -7.53
C ASN A 496 25.01 10.25 -9.05
N LYS A 497 23.87 10.59 -9.65
CA LYS A 497 23.78 10.95 -11.07
C LYS A 497 24.56 12.25 -11.30
N VAL A 498 25.50 12.23 -12.23
CA VAL A 498 26.32 13.39 -12.62
C VAL A 498 26.26 13.61 -14.13
N GLY A 499 26.58 14.83 -14.56
CA GLY A 499 26.64 15.18 -15.99
C GLY A 499 25.28 15.30 -16.67
N ILE A 500 25.28 15.14 -17.99
CA ILE A 500 24.08 15.15 -18.84
C ILE A 500 23.55 13.72 -18.93
N TRP A 501 22.23 13.57 -18.83
CA TRP A 501 21.57 12.29 -19.03
C TRP A 501 20.67 12.38 -20.26
N ASP A 502 20.97 11.56 -21.24
CA ASP A 502 20.18 11.49 -22.45
C ASP A 502 18.98 10.56 -22.22
N GLU A 503 17.78 11.03 -22.53
CA GLU A 503 16.58 10.21 -22.62
C GLU A 503 16.47 9.66 -24.04
N MET A 504 16.23 8.37 -24.15
CA MET A 504 16.16 7.67 -25.42
C MET A 504 14.90 6.82 -25.48
N VAL A 505 14.20 6.89 -26.61
CA VAL A 505 13.04 6.05 -26.88
C VAL A 505 13.45 4.92 -27.81
N ARG A 506 13.18 3.69 -27.39
CA ARG A 506 13.40 2.52 -28.24
C ARG A 506 12.31 2.40 -29.31
N ASP A 507 12.70 2.38 -30.58
CA ASP A 507 11.78 2.06 -31.68
C ASP A 507 11.36 0.58 -31.60
N ARG A 508 10.05 0.35 -31.56
CA ARG A 508 9.47 -1.00 -31.45
C ARG A 508 9.48 -1.75 -32.78
N ASN A 509 9.43 -1.01 -33.89
CA ASN A 509 9.27 -1.59 -35.22
C ASN A 509 10.61 -1.85 -35.90
N ASN A 510 11.69 -1.24 -35.39
CA ASN A 510 13.00 -1.37 -35.97
C ASN A 510 14.05 -1.45 -34.87
N ILE A 511 14.29 -2.66 -34.38
CA ILE A 511 15.34 -2.96 -33.38
C ILE A 511 16.72 -2.52 -33.90
N GLU A 512 16.90 -2.48 -35.23
CA GLU A 512 18.13 -2.04 -35.89
C GLU A 512 18.19 -0.52 -36.14
N ALA A 513 17.08 0.23 -36.09
CA ALA A 513 17.05 1.68 -36.38
C ALA A 513 17.73 2.55 -35.32
N GLY A 514 18.13 1.98 -34.18
CA GLY A 514 18.71 2.74 -33.08
C GLY A 514 17.68 3.55 -32.30
N PHE A 515 18.17 4.38 -31.38
CA PHE A 515 17.35 5.15 -30.44
C PHE A 515 17.12 6.59 -30.93
N GLN A 516 15.90 7.10 -30.77
CA GLN A 516 15.65 8.54 -30.91
C GLN A 516 16.11 9.25 -29.64
N LYS A 517 16.97 10.26 -29.79
CA LYS A 517 17.67 10.94 -28.69
C LYS A 517 16.96 12.23 -28.28
N MET A 518 16.72 12.42 -26.99
CA MET A 518 16.26 13.67 -26.38
C MET A 518 17.19 14.00 -25.19
N GLN A 519 17.72 15.21 -25.09
CA GLN A 519 18.72 15.56 -24.05
C GLN A 519 18.04 16.10 -22.78
N ILE A 520 18.42 15.59 -21.59
CA ILE A 520 18.01 16.11 -20.28
C ILE A 520 19.24 16.53 -19.45
N LYS A 521 19.35 17.81 -19.11
CA LYS A 521 20.46 18.31 -18.29
C LYS A 521 20.17 18.19 -16.79
N TYR A 522 21.07 17.58 -16.03
CA TYR A 522 21.03 17.54 -14.56
C TYR A 522 22.06 18.53 -14.00
N ASN A 523 21.63 19.49 -13.18
CA ASN A 523 22.52 20.46 -12.53
C ASN A 523 22.69 20.12 -11.05
N ILE A 524 23.94 19.96 -10.60
CA ILE A 524 24.31 19.49 -9.25
C ILE A 524 23.95 20.51 -8.15
N LYS A 525 23.74 21.79 -8.49
CA LYS A 525 23.53 22.87 -7.51
C LYS A 525 22.07 23.25 -7.23
N THR A 526 21.12 22.82 -8.05
CA THR A 526 19.68 23.09 -7.85
C THR A 526 18.88 21.89 -8.33
N GLN A 527 18.21 21.21 -7.39
CA GLN A 527 17.33 20.08 -7.72
C GLN A 527 16.22 20.55 -8.69
N LYS A 528 16.27 19.99 -9.90
CA LYS A 528 15.27 19.98 -11.00
C LYS A 528 14.87 21.33 -11.63
N SER A 529 15.43 21.60 -12.81
CA SER A 529 14.76 22.33 -13.89
C SER A 529 14.86 21.49 -15.19
N LYS A 530 13.74 21.05 -15.76
CA LYS A 530 13.70 20.44 -17.10
C LYS A 530 13.86 21.56 -18.14
N GLU A 531 15.03 21.64 -18.79
CA GLU A 531 15.16 22.34 -20.07
C GLU A 531 15.11 21.29 -21.19
N ILE A 532 14.08 21.35 -22.04
CA ILE A 532 13.95 20.49 -23.22
C ILE A 532 14.59 21.23 -24.39
N GLN A 533 15.70 20.72 -24.92
CA GLN A 533 16.28 21.18 -26.17
C GLN A 533 16.00 20.12 -27.25
N TYR A 534 15.35 20.53 -28.34
CA TYR A 534 15.18 19.70 -29.53
C TYR A 534 16.34 19.99 -30.48
N ASP A 535 17.10 18.96 -30.85
CA ASP A 535 18.06 19.04 -31.96
C ASP A 535 17.27 18.81 -33.27
N ASN A 536 17.33 19.78 -34.19
CA ASN A 536 16.75 19.68 -35.54
C ASN A 536 17.64 18.87 -36.48
#